data_AF-K7P032-F1
#
_entry.id   AF-K7P032-F1
#
_cell.length_a   1.000
_cell.length_b   1.000
_cell.length_c   1.000
_cell.angle_alpha   90.00
_cell.angle_beta   90.00
_cell.angle_gamma   90.00
#
_symmetry.space_group_name_H-M   'P 1'
#
loop_
_entity.id
_entity.type
_entity.pdbx_description
1 polymer ?
#
loop_
_entity_poly.entity_id
_entity_poly.type
_entity_poly.pdbx_seq_one_letter_code
_entity_poly.pdbx_strand_id
1 'polypeptide(L)' 'VLRAQFPGKPTRDCLFVDVTVDCKSLLKIWNMNACTGVVGVFNCQGAGWSDEDKCVKVIDVKCPEYITGRVHPTDVELLG' A
#
# COMPACT_ATOMS: atom_id res chain seq x y z
N VAL A 1 14.37 13.89 -14.03
CA VAL A 1 13.33 13.56 -13.03
C VAL A 1 13.01 12.09 -13.15
N LEU A 2 13.05 11.33 -12.05
CA LEU A 2 12.60 9.92 -12.03
C LEU A 2 11.07 9.90 -12.05
N ARG A 3 10.50 9.82 -13.25
CA ARG A 3 9.04 9.81 -13.47
C ARG A 3 8.55 8.37 -13.62
N ALA A 4 7.45 8.06 -12.95
CA ALA A 4 6.70 6.83 -13.18
C ALA A 4 6.22 6.72 -14.64
N GLN A 5 6.30 5.52 -15.21
CA GLN A 5 5.84 5.24 -16.58
C GLN A 5 4.34 4.93 -16.62
N PHE A 6 3.78 4.39 -15.54
CA PHE A 6 2.39 3.94 -15.45
C PHE A 6 1.73 4.42 -14.16
N PRO A 7 0.43 4.19 -13.93
CA PRO A 7 -0.15 4.30 -12.59
C PRO A 7 0.47 3.30 -11.62
N GLY A 8 0.50 3.64 -10.32
CA GLY A 8 0.92 2.72 -9.28
C GLY A 8 -0.03 1.52 -9.21
N LYS A 9 0.53 0.32 -9.06
CA LYS A 9 -0.23 -0.93 -8.93
C LYS A 9 -0.07 -1.51 -7.52
N PRO A 10 -1.11 -2.08 -6.92
CA PRO A 10 -0.93 -2.83 -5.67
C PRO A 10 0.00 -4.03 -5.92
N THR A 11 0.80 -4.39 -4.93
CA THR A 11 1.51 -5.68 -4.95
C THR A 11 0.52 -6.83 -4.79
N ARG A 12 0.92 -8.04 -5.19
CA ARG A 12 0.04 -9.21 -5.20
C ARG A 12 -0.52 -9.57 -3.82
N ASP A 13 0.25 -9.35 -2.76
CA ASP A 13 -0.16 -9.60 -1.38
C ASP A 13 -1.15 -8.57 -0.83
N CYS A 14 -1.45 -7.48 -1.55
CA CYS A 14 -2.49 -6.52 -1.19
C CYS A 14 -3.85 -6.77 -1.89
N LEU A 15 -3.92 -7.62 -2.93
CA LEU A 15 -5.09 -7.70 -3.82
C LEU A 15 -6.38 -8.19 -3.14
N PHE A 16 -6.26 -8.99 -2.08
CA PHE A 16 -7.40 -9.61 -1.39
C PHE A 16 -7.34 -9.42 0.12
N VAL A 17 -6.70 -8.33 0.55
CA VAL A 17 -6.53 -8.02 1.97
C VAL A 17 -7.04 -6.61 2.25
N ASP A 18 -7.76 -6.46 3.36
CA ASP A 18 -8.14 -5.15 3.86
C ASP A 18 -6.98 -4.52 4.65
N VAL A 19 -6.17 -3.74 3.95
CA VAL A 19 -5.00 -3.03 4.50
C VAL A 19 -5.36 -1.91 5.48
N THR A 20 -6.64 -1.67 5.75
CA THR A 20 -7.11 -0.57 6.60
C THR A 20 -7.59 -1.01 7.97
N VAL A 21 -8.02 -2.25 8.15
CA VAL A 21 -8.58 -2.71 9.44
C VAL A 21 -8.13 -4.11 9.88
N ASP A 22 -7.29 -4.81 9.11
CA ASP A 22 -6.84 -6.17 9.46
C ASP A 22 -5.76 -6.23 10.55
N CYS A 23 -5.22 -5.07 10.97
CA CYS A 23 -4.15 -4.90 11.94
C CYS A 23 -2.86 -5.66 11.62
N LYS A 24 -2.62 -6.00 10.35
CA LYS A 24 -1.51 -6.87 9.93
C LYS A 24 -0.83 -6.36 8.67
N SER A 25 -1.60 -5.94 7.68
CA SER A 25 -1.09 -5.74 6.34
C SER A 25 -0.72 -4.28 6.07
N LEU A 26 0.37 -4.10 5.33
CA LEU A 26 0.79 -2.82 4.79
C LEU A 26 0.24 -2.67 3.38
N LEU A 27 -0.20 -1.47 3.02
CA LEU A 27 -0.47 -1.14 1.62
C LEU A 27 0.86 -0.98 0.89
N LYS A 28 1.13 -1.85 -0.07
CA LYS A 28 2.30 -1.76 -0.94
C LYS A 28 1.84 -1.44 -2.36
N ILE A 29 2.40 -0.38 -2.93
CA ILE A 29 2.12 0.06 -4.30
C ILE A 29 3.45 0.15 -5.05
N TRP A 30 3.51 -0.43 -6.24
CA TRP A 30 4.70 -0.42 -7.07
C TRP A 30 4.52 0.29 -8.40
N ASN A 31 5.63 0.74 -8.98
CA ASN A 31 5.71 1.34 -10.31
C ASN A 31 7.10 1.12 -10.93
N MET A 32 7.23 1.44 -12.22
CA MET A 32 8.50 1.47 -12.95
C MET A 32 8.82 2.89 -13.41
N ASN A 33 10.11 3.22 -13.42
CA ASN A 33 10.66 4.38 -14.10
C ASN A 33 11.69 3.95 -15.14
N ALA A 34 12.30 4.90 -15.85
CA ALA A 34 13.28 4.61 -16.90
C ALA A 34 14.55 3.87 -16.43
N CYS A 35 14.78 3.77 -15.12
CA CYS A 35 15.98 3.19 -14.52
C CYS A 35 15.70 1.94 -13.67
N THR A 36 14.55 1.87 -12.99
CA THR A 36 14.27 0.82 -11.99
C THR A 36 12.78 0.73 -11.63
N GLY A 37 12.43 -0.27 -10.82
CA GLY A 37 11.18 -0.36 -10.08
C GLY A 37 11.23 0.34 -8.73
N VAL A 38 10.09 0.86 -8.29
CA VAL A 38 9.93 1.55 -7.00
C VAL A 38 8.72 0.96 -6.29
N VAL A 39 8.86 0.66 -5.00
CA VAL A 39 7.77 0.21 -4.13
C VAL A 39 7.59 1.24 -3.02
N GLY A 40 6.39 1.79 -2.90
CA GLY A 40 5.94 2.57 -1.76
C GLY A 40 5.20 1.67 -0.77
N VAL A 41 5.47 1.86 0.52
CA VAL A 41 4.89 1.07 1.61
C VAL A 41 4.23 2.01 2.60
N PHE A 42 2.96 1.75 2.92
CA PHE A 42 2.13 2.64 3.73
C PHE A 42 1.42 1.84 4.82
N ASN A 43 1.48 2.34 6.05
CA ASN A 43 0.58 1.91 7.10
C ASN A 43 -0.75 2.67 6.95
N CYS A 44 -1.81 1.95 6.59
CA CYS A 44 -3.15 2.50 6.39
C CYS A 44 -4.13 2.08 7.48
N GLN A 45 -3.64 1.48 8.56
CA GLN A 45 -4.48 0.95 9.63
C GLN A 45 -5.27 2.07 10.31
N GLY A 46 -6.56 1.86 10.49
CA GLY A 46 -7.49 2.84 11.03
C GLY A 46 -7.86 3.97 10.05
N ALA A 47 -7.44 3.95 8.78
CA ALA A 47 -7.86 4.96 7.80
C ALA A 47 -9.01 4.44 6.93
N GLY A 48 -10.15 5.15 6.91
CA GLY A 48 -11.29 4.77 6.07
C GLY A 48 -11.96 5.96 5.40
N TRP A 49 -12.53 5.72 4.22
CA TRP A 49 -13.28 6.75 3.49
C TRP A 49 -14.69 6.90 4.06
N SER A 50 -15.09 8.14 4.38
CA SER A 50 -16.48 8.48 4.70
C SER A 50 -17.19 9.00 3.45
N ASP A 51 -18.23 8.30 3.01
CA ASP A 51 -19.06 8.75 1.89
C ASP A 51 -19.92 9.96 2.24
N GLU A 52 -20.24 10.17 3.51
CA GLU A 52 -21.04 11.31 3.98
C GLU A 52 -20.21 12.60 3.93
N ASP A 53 -19.01 12.58 4.49
CA ASP A 53 -18.15 13.76 4.62
C ASP A 53 -17.17 13.96 3.46
N LYS A 54 -17.10 12.99 2.53
CA LYS A 54 -16.17 12.97 1.39
C LYS A 54 -14.71 13.17 1.80
N CYS A 55 -14.30 12.51 2.88
CA CYS A 55 -12.94 12.59 3.42
C CYS A 55 -12.49 11.27 4.05
N VAL A 56 -11.18 11.13 4.26
CA VAL A 56 -10.62 10.03 5.05
C VAL A 56 -10.79 10.35 6.53
N LYS A 57 -11.39 9.42 7.28
CA LYS A 57 -11.56 9.46 8.73
C LYS A 57 -10.72 8.38 9.41
N VAL A 58 -10.45 8.63 10.69
CA VAL A 58 -9.91 7.60 11.57
C VAL A 58 -11.05 6.70 12.02
N ILE A 59 -10.92 5.41 11.74
CA ILE A 59 -11.76 4.34 12.27
C ILE A 59 -11.06 3.82 13.53
N ASP A 60 -11.82 3.69 14.62
CA ASP A 60 -11.32 3.07 15.84
C ASP A 60 -11.13 1.56 15.60
N VAL A 61 -9.88 1.18 15.33
CA VAL A 61 -9.47 -0.20 15.17
C VAL A 61 -8.46 -0.53 16.26
N LYS A 62 -8.72 -1.58 17.04
CA LYS A 62 -7.76 -2.11 18.02
C LYS A 62 -6.62 -2.83 17.30
N CYS A 63 -5.61 -2.06 16.90
CA CYS A 63 -4.40 -2.54 16.26
C CYS A 63 -3.16 -2.36 17.16
N PRO A 64 -2.08 -3.11 16.91
CA PRO A 64 -0.79 -2.86 17.54
C PRO A 64 -0.24 -1.47 17.16
N GLU A 65 0.59 -0.90 18.02
CA GLU A 65 1.22 0.42 17.81
C GLU A 65 2.05 0.49 16.52
N TYR A 66 2.66 -0.62 16.13
CA TYR A 66 3.38 -0.76 14.88
C TYR A 66 3.09 -2.11 14.23
N ILE A 67 3.10 -2.12 12.90
CA ILE A 67 3.08 -3.32 12.07
C ILE A 67 4.39 -3.41 11.27
N THR A 68 4.76 -4.61 10.88
CA THR A 68 5.99 -4.87 10.14
C THR A 68 5.68 -5.65 8.87
N GLY A 69 6.51 -5.49 7.86
CA GLY A 69 6.38 -6.23 6.61
C GLY A 69 7.72 -6.35 5.88
N ARG A 70 7.70 -7.04 4.75
CA ARG A 70 8.88 -7.26 3.92
C ARG A 70 8.64 -6.70 2.53
N VAL A 71 9.73 -6.25 1.91
CA VAL A 71 9.76 -5.82 0.52
C VAL A 71 10.76 -6.70 -0.23
N HIS A 72 10.39 -7.13 -1.43
CA HIS A 72 11.22 -7.98 -2.29
C HIS A 72 11.14 -7.49 -3.74
N PRO A 73 12.17 -7.69 -4.60
CA PRO A 73 12.10 -7.32 -6.02
C PRO A 73 10.86 -7.86 -6.76
N THR A 74 10.35 -9.03 -6.36
CA THR A 74 9.13 -9.63 -6.93
C THR A 74 7.83 -8.90 -6.55
N ASP A 75 7.88 -7.92 -5.65
CA ASP A 75 6.76 -6.99 -5.45
C ASP A 75 6.54 -6.11 -6.69
N VAL A 76 7.54 -5.99 -7.57
CA VAL A 76 7.46 -5.35 -8.88
C VAL A 76 7.34 -6.42 -9.96
N GLU A 77 6.16 -6.60 -10.55
CA GLU A 77 5.87 -7.72 -11.47
C GLU A 77 6.73 -7.74 -12.75
N LEU A 78 7.37 -6.63 -13.11
CA LEU A 78 8.22 -6.51 -14.30
C LEU A 78 9.72 -6.75 -14.02
N LEU A 79 10.08 -7.10 -12.78
CA LEU A 79 11.47 -7.35 -12.35
C LEU A 79 11.73 -8.81 -11.94
N GLY A 80 10.78 -9.73 -12.18
CA GLY A 80 10.85 -11.14 -11.79
C GLY A 80 10.37 -12.09 -12.88
#